data_AF-A0A7K3QRG9-F1
#
_entry.id   AF-A0A7K3QRG9-F1
#
_cell.length_a   1.000
_cell.length_b   1.000
_cell.length_c   1.000
_cell.angle_alpha   90.00
_cell.angle_beta   90.00
_cell.angle_gamma   90.00
#
_symmetry.space_group_name_H-M   'P 1'
#
loop_
_entity.id
_entity.type
_entity.pdbx_description
1 polymer ?
#
loop_
_entity_poly.entity_id
_entity_poly.type
_entity_poly.pdbx_seq_one_letter_code
_entity_poly.pdbx_strand_id
1 'polypeptide(L)' 'MTRPSRREMNELAADREKSAVRSERNAESARQTAADPTRSDTTRKQAAATVGIALGHAREYREEAAALRAGRIPGED' A
#
# COMPACT_ATOMS: atom_id res chain seq x y z
N MET A 1 -22.54 16.25 1.42
CA MET A 1 -21.08 16.26 1.64
C MET A 1 -20.47 17.08 0.51
N THR A 2 -19.63 18.07 0.80
CA THR A 2 -19.02 18.90 -0.25
C THR A 2 -17.88 18.12 -0.92
N ARG A 3 -17.81 18.11 -2.25
CA ARG A 3 -16.70 17.44 -2.97
C ARG A 3 -15.37 18.12 -2.59
N PRO A 4 -14.30 17.36 -2.30
CA PRO A 4 -12.99 17.91 -2.02
C PRO A 4 -12.51 18.80 -3.16
N SER A 5 -11.83 19.89 -2.84
CA SER A 5 -11.16 20.74 -3.81
C SER A 5 -10.06 19.97 -4.54
N ARG A 6 -9.65 20.49 -5.69
CA ARG A 6 -8.54 19.91 -6.47
C ARG A 6 -7.24 19.81 -5.67
N ARG A 7 -6.99 20.79 -4.80
CA ARG A 7 -5.84 20.81 -3.90
C ARG A 7 -5.93 19.67 -2.88
N GLU A 8 -7.07 19.53 -2.20
CA GLU A 8 -7.28 18.46 -1.22
C GLU A 8 -7.16 17.07 -1.86
N MET A 9 -7.68 16.88 -3.09
CA MET A 9 -7.51 15.62 -3.82
C MET A 9 -6.04 15.30 -4.13
N ASN A 10 -5.23 16.32 -4.47
CA ASN A 10 -3.81 16.12 -4.72
C ASN A 10 -3.04 15.82 -3.43
N GLU A 11 -3.41 16.44 -2.31
CA GLU A 11 -2.83 16.14 -0.98
C GLU A 11 -3.16 14.69 -0.57
N LEU A 12 -4.41 14.26 -0.72
CA LEU A 12 -4.82 12.88 -0.49
C LEU A 12 -4.07 11.89 -1.41
N ALA A 13 -3.91 12.22 -2.69
CA ALA A 13 -3.14 11.38 -3.62
C ALA A 13 -1.68 11.22 -3.19
N ALA A 14 -1.05 12.30 -2.71
CA ALA A 14 0.32 12.24 -2.19
C ALA A 14 0.41 11.36 -0.94
N ASP A 15 -0.60 11.39 -0.07
CA ASP A 15 -0.64 10.52 1.11
C ASP A 15 -0.85 9.05 0.75
N ARG A 16 -1.67 8.74 -0.26
CA ARG A 16 -1.79 7.37 -0.79
C ARG A 16 -0.48 6.88 -1.39
N GLU A 17 0.25 7.72 -2.12
CA GLU A 17 1.60 7.36 -2.61
C GLU A 17 2.57 7.04 -1.46
N LYS A 18 2.55 7.84 -0.37
CA LYS A 18 3.36 7.55 0.82
C LYS A 18 2.97 6.21 1.46
N SER A 19 1.68 5.89 1.53
CA SER A 19 1.19 4.61 2.04
C SER A 19 1.64 3.45 1.16
N ALA A 20 1.62 3.61 -0.17
CA ALA A 20 2.14 2.61 -1.09
C ALA A 20 3.62 2.30 -0.81
N VAL A 21 4.46 3.33 -0.69
CA VAL A 21 5.89 3.19 -0.37
C VAL A 21 6.10 2.50 0.98
N ARG A 22 5.29 2.81 1.99
CA ARG A 22 5.37 2.14 3.31
C ARG A 22 5.03 0.65 3.19
N SER A 23 4.01 0.30 2.42
CA SER A 23 3.64 -1.10 2.18
C SER A 23 4.74 -1.85 1.43
N GLU A 24 5.40 -1.24 0.44
CA GLU A 24 6.54 -1.88 -0.25
C GLU A 24 7.73 -2.13 0.69
N ARG A 25 8.03 -1.19 1.58
CA ARG A 25 9.07 -1.38 2.60
C ARG A 25 8.72 -2.50 3.57
N ASN A 26 7.44 -2.63 3.93
CA ASN A 26 6.97 -3.74 4.75
C ASN A 26 7.12 -5.08 4.00
N ALA A 27 6.77 -5.13 2.72
CA ALA A 27 6.98 -6.31 1.88
C ALA A 27 8.46 -6.72 1.85
N GLU A 28 9.38 -5.76 1.74
CA GLU A 28 10.81 -6.02 1.74
C GLU A 28 11.30 -6.56 3.10
N SER A 29 10.88 -5.95 4.22
CA SER A 29 11.19 -6.46 5.56
C SER A 29 10.63 -7.87 5.79
N ALA A 30 9.44 -8.16 5.28
CA ALA A 30 8.83 -9.47 5.34
C ALA A 30 9.59 -10.49 4.48
N ARG A 31 10.11 -10.13 3.30
CA ARG A 31 10.98 -11.00 2.49
C ARG A 31 12.25 -11.37 3.24
N GLN A 32 12.90 -10.40 3.88
CA GLN A 32 14.09 -10.65 4.69
C GLN A 32 13.78 -11.64 5.83
N THR A 33 12.66 -11.44 6.53
CA THR A 33 12.21 -12.35 7.60
C THR A 33 11.88 -13.75 7.08
N ALA A 34 11.27 -13.86 5.89
CA ALA A 34 10.94 -15.14 5.27
C ALA A 34 12.19 -15.92 4.84
N ALA A 35 13.25 -15.21 4.42
CA ALA A 35 14.51 -15.80 4.00
C ALA A 35 15.47 -16.12 5.16
N ASP A 36 15.24 -15.56 6.36
CA ASP A 36 16.10 -15.72 7.53
C ASP A 36 16.00 -17.14 8.14
N PRO A 37 17.04 -17.99 8.01
CA PRO A 37 17.00 -19.37 8.51
C PRO A 37 17.03 -19.46 10.04
N THR A 38 17.33 -18.37 10.76
CA THR A 38 17.29 -18.34 12.22
C THR A 38 15.88 -18.21 12.78
N ARG A 39 14.89 -17.91 11.91
CA ARG A 39 13.47 -17.81 12.28
C ARG A 39 12.79 -19.16 12.24
N SER A 40 11.76 -19.30 13.07
CA SER A 40 10.90 -20.49 13.05
C SER A 40 10.24 -20.68 11.68
N ASP A 41 9.94 -21.93 11.33
CA ASP A 41 9.25 -22.23 10.06
C ASP A 41 7.90 -21.50 9.93
N THR A 42 7.13 -21.45 11.02
CA THR A 42 5.87 -20.70 11.10
C THR A 42 6.07 -19.21 10.83
N THR A 43 7.08 -18.59 11.46
CA THR A 43 7.40 -17.17 11.24
C THR A 43 7.76 -16.90 9.79
N ARG A 44 8.60 -17.74 9.18
CA ARG A 44 9.00 -17.57 7.78
C ARG A 44 7.81 -17.69 6.83
N LYS A 45 6.92 -18.67 7.06
CA LYS A 45 5.68 -18.86 6.27
C LYS A 45 4.74 -17.66 6.38
N GLN A 46 4.52 -17.14 7.60
CA GLN A 46 3.68 -15.96 7.82
C GLN A 46 4.30 -14.70 7.18
N ALA A 47 5.62 -14.56 7.25
CA ALA A 47 6.32 -13.47 6.59
C ALA A 47 6.18 -13.56 5.06
N ALA A 48 6.32 -14.74 4.47
CA ALA A 48 6.11 -14.95 3.04
C ALA A 48 4.67 -14.58 2.60
N ALA A 49 3.65 -14.92 3.40
CA ALA A 49 2.27 -14.52 3.13
C ALA A 49 2.09 -12.99 3.23
N THR A 50 2.72 -12.36 4.22
CA THR A 50 2.71 -10.90 4.42
C THR A 50 3.25 -10.15 3.19
N VAL A 51 4.24 -10.69 2.48
CA VAL A 51 4.77 -10.08 1.25
C VAL A 51 3.66 -9.85 0.23
N GLY A 52 2.82 -10.86 -0.02
CA GLY A 52 1.72 -10.75 -1.00
C GLY A 52 0.70 -9.69 -0.60
N ILE A 53 0.30 -9.66 0.67
CA ILE A 53 -0.66 -8.69 1.21
C ILE A 53 -0.11 -7.26 1.09
N ALA A 54 1.14 -7.05 1.50
CA ALA A 54 1.77 -5.74 1.47
C ALA A 54 1.93 -5.21 0.03
N LEU A 55 2.29 -6.06 -0.93
CA LEU A 55 2.33 -5.67 -2.34
C LEU A 55 0.93 -5.38 -2.90
N GLY A 56 -0.09 -6.13 -2.48
CA GLY A 56 -1.50 -5.86 -2.80
C GLY A 56 -1.92 -4.46 -2.36
N HIS A 57 -1.72 -4.13 -1.08
CA HIS A 57 -1.99 -2.79 -0.56
C HIS A 57 -1.19 -1.69 -1.29
N ALA A 58 0.08 -1.94 -1.62
CA ALA A 58 0.88 -0.97 -2.36
C ALA A 58 0.27 -0.63 -3.73
N ARG A 59 -0.24 -1.66 -4.44
CA ARG A 59 -0.96 -1.48 -5.71
C ARG A 59 -2.26 -0.70 -5.51
N GLU A 60 -3.09 -1.09 -4.55
CA GLU A 60 -4.37 -0.42 -4.26
C GLU A 60 -4.16 1.06 -3.95
N TYR A 61 -3.20 1.40 -3.09
CA TYR A 61 -2.88 2.79 -2.77
C TYR A 61 -2.41 3.59 -4.00
N ARG A 62 -1.68 2.99 -4.93
CA ARG A 62 -1.31 3.66 -6.18
C ARG A 62 -2.50 3.90 -7.11
N GLU A 63 -3.41 2.95 -7.18
CA GLU A 63 -4.65 3.07 -7.95
C GLU A 63 -5.54 4.17 -7.39
N GLU A 64 -5.68 4.24 -6.06
CA GLU A 64 -6.37 5.34 -5.37
C GLU A 64 -5.69 6.69 -5.61
N ALA A 65 -4.35 6.76 -5.52
CA ALA A 65 -3.59 7.98 -5.79
C ALA A 65 -3.83 8.47 -7.23
N ALA A 66 -3.83 7.56 -8.20
CA ALA A 66 -4.11 7.86 -9.60
C ALA A 66 -5.56 8.34 -9.82
N ALA A 67 -6.54 7.71 -9.17
CA ALA A 67 -7.94 8.13 -9.21
C ALA A 67 -8.13 9.55 -8.65
N LEU A 68 -7.54 9.84 -7.49
CA LEU A 68 -7.58 11.16 -6.85
C LEU A 68 -6.89 12.23 -7.72
N ARG A 69 -5.73 11.90 -8.34
CA ARG A 69 -5.08 12.77 -9.33
C ARG A 69 -5.93 12.98 -10.58
N ALA A 70 -6.80 12.05 -10.96
CA ALA A 70 -7.76 12.24 -12.05
C ALA A 70 -9.04 13.01 -11.62
N GLY A 71 -9.18 13.32 -10.33
CA GLY A 71 -10.39 13.99 -9.80
C GLY A 71 -11.56 13.04 -9.58
N ARG A 72 -11.32 11.73 -9.60
CA ARG A 72 -12.31 10.69 -9.26
C ARG A 72 -12.28 10.43 -7.76
N ILE A 73 -13.45 10.30 -7.14
CA ILE A 73 -13.56 9.88 -5.74
C ILE A 73 -13.67 8.35 -5.74
N PRO A 74 -12.76 7.62 -5.07
CA PRO A 74 -12.85 6.16 -4.99
C PRO A 74 -14.19 5.72 -4.37
N GLY A 75 -14.94 4.88 -5.08
CA GLY A 75 -16.23 4.34 -4.62
C GLY A 75 -17.49 5.14 -5.02
N GLU A 76 -17.38 6.17 -5.86
CA GLU A 76 -18.53 6.91 -6.44
C GLU A 76 -18.87 6.49 -7.88
N ASP A 77 -18.84 5.18 -8.18
CA ASP A 77 -19.41 4.62 -9.42
C ASP A 77 -20.85 4.15 -9.22
#